data_AF-A0AAV2HER4-F1
#
_entry.id   AF-A0AAV2HER4-F1
#
_cell.length_a   1.000
_cell.length_b   1.000
_cell.length_c   1.000
_cell.angle_alpha   90.00
_cell.angle_beta   90.00
_cell.angle_gamma   90.00
#
_symmetry.space_group_name_H-M   'P 1'
#
loop_
_entity.id
_entity.type
_entity.pdbx_description
1 polymer ?
#
loop_
_entity_poly.entity_id
_entity_poly.type
_entity_poly.pdbx_seq_one_letter_code
_entity_poly.pdbx_strand_id
1 'polypeptide(L)'
;MRCLPIIIYEKKGFRLKTGMIISIAKTSESNSSLCQCQQCKKSGVHSSTSGKIFVLTSSTVVYDDNEAEKSCFNLFYDSHSNEAYNLYGSRVSERNVNEGWCIVECATCDSILLDKLDTTIKHCSIAMADFNKVIPREQTMFVCIVSHPHDFPKQITMGATKIRECFGSKVYTDFTRYTYTNTTCHGSAGAFVYIHGVSDISAKQFHVHLGVTRARHNYCNIGKENKIQ
;
A
#
# COMPACT_ATOMS: atom_id res chain seq x y z
N MET A 1 -14.82 -6.64 6.64
CA MET A 1 -13.93 -6.05 5.61
C MET A 1 -12.50 -6.57 5.84
N ARG A 2 -12.17 -7.80 5.40
CA ARG A 2 -10.82 -8.43 5.58
C ARG A 2 -9.84 -8.07 4.46
N CYS A 3 -10.15 -7.06 3.63
CA CYS A 3 -9.73 -7.07 2.22
C CYS A 3 -8.40 -6.40 1.90
N LEU A 4 -7.88 -5.48 2.72
CA LEU A 4 -6.68 -4.76 2.33
C LEU A 4 -5.42 -5.51 2.79
N PRO A 5 -4.51 -5.90 1.87
CA PRO A 5 -3.22 -6.51 2.20
C PRO A 5 -2.30 -5.41 2.73
N ILE A 6 -2.53 -5.07 3.99
CA ILE A 6 -1.86 -3.99 4.67
C ILE A 6 -0.76 -4.59 5.51
N ILE A 7 0.35 -3.87 5.50
CA ILE A 7 1.57 -4.36 6.08
C ILE A 7 2.04 -3.42 7.18
N ILE A 8 2.49 -4.00 8.29
CA ILE A 8 3.31 -3.31 9.28
C ILE A 8 4.74 -3.32 8.82
N TYR A 9 5.31 -2.13 8.80
CA TYR A 9 6.73 -1.89 8.59
C TYR A 9 7.47 -1.97 9.93
N GLU A 10 8.51 -2.80 10.03
CA GLU A 10 9.48 -2.76 11.12
C GLU A 10 10.89 -2.49 10.55
N LYS A 11 11.47 -1.34 10.92
CA LYS A 11 12.90 -1.05 10.79
C LYS A 11 13.54 -1.25 12.15
N LYS A 12 14.68 -1.95 12.21
CA LYS A 12 15.50 -2.05 13.43
C LYS A 12 15.80 -0.64 13.98
N GLY A 13 15.07 -0.26 15.02
CA GLY A 13 15.14 1.03 15.71
C GLY A 13 14.42 2.20 15.03
N PHE A 14 13.09 2.33 15.21
CA PHE A 14 12.35 3.62 15.32
C PHE A 14 11.24 4.00 14.33
N ARG A 15 10.80 3.20 13.36
CA ARG A 15 9.60 3.56 12.59
C ARG A 15 8.69 2.36 12.38
N LEU A 16 7.49 2.42 12.95
CA LEU A 16 6.37 1.51 12.69
C LEU A 16 5.37 2.27 11.83
N LYS A 17 5.17 1.78 10.61
CA LYS A 17 4.46 2.49 9.54
C LYS A 17 3.63 1.51 8.72
N THR A 18 2.80 2.04 7.84
CA THR A 18 1.85 1.25 7.05
C THR A 18 2.26 1.23 5.57
N GLY A 19 1.99 0.13 4.88
CA GLY A 19 1.99 0.06 3.42
C GLY A 19 0.85 -0.82 2.89
N MET A 20 0.69 -0.86 1.58
CA MET A 20 -0.31 -1.68 0.89
C MET A 20 0.34 -2.48 -0.23
N ILE A 21 0.01 -3.76 -0.34
CA ILE A 21 0.40 -4.56 -1.50
C ILE A 21 -0.47 -4.17 -2.69
N ILE A 22 0.15 -3.75 -3.79
CA ILE A 22 -0.54 -3.27 -4.99
C ILE A 22 -0.49 -4.26 -6.14
N SER A 23 0.50 -5.16 -6.18
CA SER A 23 0.61 -6.18 -7.22
C SER A 23 1.57 -7.30 -6.84
N ILE A 24 1.43 -8.42 -7.57
CA ILE A 24 2.29 -9.59 -7.46
C ILE A 24 2.67 -10.01 -8.87
N ALA A 25 3.96 -10.29 -9.09
CA ALA A 25 4.45 -10.90 -10.31
C ALA A 25 5.05 -12.26 -9.99
N LYS A 26 4.34 -13.33 -10.37
CA LYS A 26 4.82 -14.70 -10.24
C LYS A 26 5.78 -15.00 -11.39
N THR A 27 6.95 -15.54 -11.10
CA THR A 27 7.89 -16.01 -12.12
C THR A 27 7.45 -17.39 -12.59
N SER A 28 7.26 -17.57 -13.90
CA SER A 28 7.04 -18.90 -14.50
C SER A 28 8.35 -19.69 -14.52
N GLU A 29 8.25 -21.02 -14.48
CA GLU A 29 9.40 -21.95 -14.50
C GLU A 29 10.34 -21.74 -15.70
N SER A 30 9.85 -21.14 -16.79
CA SER A 30 10.61 -20.88 -18.01
C SER A 30 11.62 -19.73 -17.93
N ASN A 31 11.51 -18.85 -16.93
CA ASN A 31 12.44 -17.74 -16.73
C ASN A 31 13.41 -18.10 -15.59
N SER A 32 14.61 -18.55 -15.97
CA SER A 32 15.67 -19.09 -15.11
C SER A 32 16.30 -18.10 -14.11
N SER A 33 15.61 -17.02 -13.76
CA SER A 33 16.11 -16.11 -12.73
C SER A 33 16.00 -16.78 -11.35
N LEU A 34 17.15 -17.02 -10.72
CA LEU A 34 17.25 -17.55 -9.36
C LEU A 34 16.46 -16.68 -8.38
N CYS A 35 15.71 -17.31 -7.46
CA CYS A 35 14.95 -16.60 -6.44
C CYS A 35 15.87 -15.69 -5.61
N GLN A 36 15.49 -14.42 -5.48
CA GLN A 36 16.24 -13.37 -4.76
C GLN A 36 15.72 -13.12 -3.34
N CYS A 37 14.81 -13.97 -2.82
CA CYS A 37 14.30 -13.82 -1.47
C CYS A 37 15.42 -14.03 -0.43
N GLN A 38 15.26 -13.43 0.75
CA GLN A 38 16.29 -13.48 1.79
C GLN A 38 16.55 -14.93 2.27
N GLN A 39 15.52 -15.78 2.28
CA GLN A 39 15.66 -17.18 2.69
C GLN A 39 16.54 -17.98 1.72
N CYS A 40 16.29 -17.90 0.40
CA CYS A 40 17.13 -18.53 -0.61
C CYS A 40 18.57 -17.98 -0.62
N LYS A 41 18.74 -16.66 -0.43
CA LYS A 41 20.07 -16.04 -0.32
C LYS A 41 20.87 -16.58 0.87
N LYS A 42 20.21 -16.80 2.02
CA LYS A 42 20.85 -17.33 3.23
C LYS A 42 21.15 -18.83 3.14
N SER A 43 20.26 -19.61 2.53
CA SER A 43 20.44 -21.07 2.42
C SER A 43 21.39 -21.48 1.29
N GLY A 44 21.58 -20.62 0.29
CA GLY A 44 22.26 -20.99 -0.97
C GLY A 44 21.44 -21.93 -1.86
N VAL A 45 20.21 -22.27 -1.45
CA VAL A 45 19.30 -23.15 -2.19
C VAL A 45 18.20 -22.29 -2.82
N HIS A 46 18.17 -22.26 -4.14
CA HIS A 46 17.17 -21.51 -4.89
C HIS A 46 15.94 -22.38 -5.18
N SER A 47 14.75 -21.83 -4.93
CA SER A 47 13.49 -22.44 -5.35
C SER A 47 13.28 -22.26 -6.86
N SER A 48 12.68 -23.26 -7.50
CA SER A 48 12.17 -23.17 -8.88
C SER A 48 10.96 -22.24 -9.01
N THR A 49 10.25 -22.02 -7.90
CA THR A 49 9.12 -21.08 -7.82
C THR A 49 9.53 -19.82 -7.07
N SER A 50 9.21 -18.66 -7.65
CA SER A 50 9.43 -17.37 -6.99
C SER A 50 8.43 -16.34 -7.45
N GLY A 51 8.26 -15.30 -6.65
CA GLY A 51 7.43 -14.15 -7.02
C GLY A 51 7.94 -12.87 -6.40
N LYS A 52 7.60 -11.78 -7.07
CA LYS A 52 7.83 -10.41 -6.60
C LYS A 52 6.53 -9.84 -6.07
N ILE A 53 6.60 -9.20 -4.92
CA ILE A 53 5.49 -8.51 -4.27
C ILE A 53 5.83 -7.02 -4.26
N PHE A 54 4.91 -6.18 -4.71
CA PHE A 54 5.11 -4.74 -4.78
C PHE A 54 4.28 -4.04 -3.71
N VAL A 55 4.96 -3.33 -2.81
CA VAL A 55 4.37 -2.65 -1.67
C VAL A 55 4.42 -1.15 -1.89
N LEU A 56 3.25 -0.52 -2.01
CA LEU A 56 3.13 0.94 -2.01
C LEU A 56 3.20 1.46 -0.57
N THR A 57 4.02 2.48 -0.34
CA THR A 57 4.07 3.24 0.92
C THR A 57 4.53 4.67 0.66
N SER A 58 4.73 5.46 1.71
CA SER A 58 5.29 6.81 1.58
C SER A 58 6.80 6.76 1.41
N SER A 59 7.35 7.64 0.56
CA SER A 59 8.80 7.82 0.39
C SER A 59 9.49 8.34 1.66
N THR A 60 8.73 8.81 2.65
CA THR A 60 9.23 9.18 3.99
C THR A 60 9.37 7.98 4.93
N VAL A 61 8.78 6.84 4.55
CA VAL A 61 8.85 5.56 5.28
C VAL A 61 10.01 4.72 4.74
N VAL A 62 10.08 4.55 3.42
CA VAL A 62 11.20 3.92 2.72
C VAL A 62 11.71 4.87 1.66
N TYR A 63 12.92 5.37 1.84
CA TYR A 63 13.52 6.32 0.94
C TYR A 63 14.31 5.65 -0.18
N ASP A 64 15.22 4.73 0.14
CA ASP A 64 16.16 4.14 -0.81
C ASP A 64 16.29 2.61 -0.65
N ASP A 65 17.11 1.99 -1.50
CA ASP A 65 17.34 0.54 -1.49
C ASP A 65 17.92 0.04 -0.17
N ASN A 66 18.81 0.83 0.45
CA ASN A 66 19.40 0.48 1.74
C ASN A 66 18.36 0.49 2.88
N GLU A 67 17.37 1.39 2.83
CA GLU A 67 16.22 1.31 3.72
C GLU A 67 15.33 0.12 3.38
N ALA A 68 15.02 -0.12 2.10
CA ALA A 68 14.19 -1.23 1.66
C ALA A 68 14.75 -2.59 2.11
N GLU A 69 16.04 -2.85 1.90
CA GLU A 69 16.72 -4.08 2.30
C GLU A 69 16.70 -4.35 3.82
N LYS A 70 16.58 -3.29 4.62
CA LYS A 70 16.49 -3.36 6.09
C LYS A 70 15.06 -3.39 6.60
N SER A 71 14.08 -3.40 5.71
CA SER A 71 12.66 -3.33 6.05
C SER A 71 12.06 -4.73 6.15
N CYS A 72 11.34 -4.97 7.25
CA CYS A 72 10.46 -6.13 7.41
C CYS A 72 9.00 -5.68 7.30
N PHE A 73 8.21 -6.51 6.66
CA PHE A 73 6.82 -6.29 6.29
C PHE A 73 5.98 -7.42 6.91
N ASN A 74 5.26 -7.15 8.01
CA ASN A 74 4.44 -8.15 8.71
C ASN A 74 3.03 -8.19 8.10
N LEU A 75 2.73 -9.26 7.39
CA LEU A 75 1.46 -9.47 6.69
C LEU A 75 0.42 -10.10 7.62
N PHE A 76 -0.85 -9.76 7.40
CA PHE A 76 -2.01 -10.34 8.10
C PHE A 76 -2.04 -10.10 9.62
N TYR A 77 -1.41 -9.02 10.10
CA TYR A 77 -1.39 -8.66 11.51
C TYR A 77 -2.71 -8.03 11.97
N ASP A 78 -3.74 -8.86 12.20
CA ASP A 78 -5.05 -8.40 12.67
C ASP A 78 -5.18 -8.36 14.19
N SER A 79 -4.27 -9.02 14.92
CA SER A 79 -4.18 -9.01 16.39
C SER A 79 -2.79 -9.43 16.84
N HIS A 80 -2.44 -9.16 18.10
CA HIS A 80 -1.19 -9.61 18.71
C HIS A 80 -1.04 -11.14 18.81
N SER A 81 -2.14 -11.89 18.68
CA SER A 81 -2.16 -13.35 18.79
C SER A 81 -1.96 -14.06 17.45
N ASN A 82 -2.03 -13.34 16.33
CA ASN A 82 -1.98 -13.95 15.01
C ASN A 82 -0.54 -14.17 14.56
N GLU A 83 -0.26 -15.32 13.95
CA GLU A 83 0.97 -15.53 13.21
C GLU A 83 1.03 -14.59 12.01
N ALA A 84 1.99 -13.66 12.03
CA ALA A 84 2.26 -12.77 10.91
C ALA A 84 3.28 -13.42 9.97
N TYR A 85 3.08 -13.20 8.66
CA TYR A 85 4.10 -13.57 7.68
C TYR A 85 5.08 -12.42 7.52
N ASN A 86 6.37 -12.71 7.70
CA ASN A 86 7.42 -11.71 7.54
C ASN A 86 7.90 -11.70 6.09
N LEU A 87 7.70 -10.58 5.42
CA LEU A 87 8.22 -10.31 4.08
C LEU A 87 9.37 -9.30 4.19
N TYR A 88 10.44 -9.50 3.44
CA TYR A 88 11.61 -8.61 3.51
C TYR A 88 11.73 -7.81 2.22
N GLY A 89 11.95 -6.50 2.38
CA GLY A 89 12.22 -5.62 1.25
C GLY A 89 13.52 -6.00 0.55
N SER A 90 13.53 -5.85 -0.77
CA SER A 90 14.69 -6.13 -1.62
C SER A 90 15.28 -4.86 -2.22
N ARG A 91 14.43 -3.95 -2.73
CA ARG A 91 14.84 -2.63 -3.26
C ARG A 91 13.63 -1.72 -3.44
N VAL A 92 13.85 -0.45 -3.75
CA VAL A 92 12.83 0.48 -4.21
C VAL A 92 12.70 0.35 -5.73
N SER A 93 11.57 -0.14 -6.23
CA SER A 93 11.36 -0.31 -7.68
C SER A 93 10.96 0.99 -8.37
N GLU A 94 10.22 1.85 -7.68
CA GLU A 94 9.75 3.14 -8.19
C GLU A 94 9.59 4.12 -7.03
N ARG A 95 9.86 5.41 -7.25
CA ARG A 95 9.76 6.43 -6.22
C ARG A 95 9.50 7.80 -6.83
N ASN A 96 8.60 8.55 -6.19
CA ASN A 96 8.45 9.97 -6.45
C ASN A 96 8.51 10.74 -5.12
N VAL A 97 9.67 11.34 -4.84
CA VAL A 97 9.91 12.07 -3.59
C VAL A 97 9.02 13.32 -3.51
N ASN A 98 8.80 14.00 -4.64
CA ASN A 98 7.99 15.22 -4.71
C ASN A 98 6.51 14.92 -4.46
N GLU A 99 6.02 13.78 -4.93
CA GLU A 99 4.65 13.34 -4.68
C GLU A 99 4.50 12.66 -3.31
N GLY A 100 5.57 12.07 -2.76
CA GLY A 100 5.61 11.54 -1.39
C GLY A 100 5.40 10.02 -1.27
N TRP A 101 5.53 9.27 -2.37
CA TRP A 101 5.28 7.82 -2.40
C TRP A 101 6.45 7.03 -3.00
N CYS A 102 6.50 5.74 -2.68
CA CYS A 102 7.43 4.78 -3.26
C CYS A 102 6.80 3.38 -3.34
N ILE A 103 7.34 2.55 -4.22
CA ILE A 103 7.03 1.13 -4.33
C ILE A 103 8.28 0.34 -3.94
N VAL A 104 8.12 -0.51 -2.93
CA VAL A 104 9.15 -1.43 -2.47
C VAL A 104 8.90 -2.80 -3.10
N GLU A 105 9.93 -3.34 -3.73
CA GLU A 105 9.93 -4.70 -4.26
C GLU A 105 10.40 -5.66 -3.16
N CYS A 106 9.61 -6.69 -2.91
CA CYS A 106 9.95 -7.81 -2.05
C CYS A 106 9.97 -9.10 -2.87
N ALA A 107 10.75 -10.09 -2.46
CA ALA A 107 10.81 -11.40 -3.11
C ALA A 107 10.47 -12.52 -2.13
N THR A 108 9.73 -13.52 -2.59
CA THR A 108 9.46 -14.76 -1.84
C THR A 108 9.47 -15.97 -2.78
N CYS A 109 9.83 -17.14 -2.23
CA CYS A 109 9.67 -18.44 -2.88
C CYS A 109 8.48 -19.24 -2.31
N ASP A 110 7.72 -18.66 -1.39
CA ASP A 110 6.52 -19.27 -0.82
C ASP A 110 5.34 -19.10 -1.79
N SER A 111 5.03 -20.16 -2.55
CA SER A 111 3.93 -20.18 -3.51
C SER A 111 2.56 -20.05 -2.83
N ILE A 112 2.39 -20.63 -1.64
CA ILE A 112 1.14 -20.56 -0.88
C ILE A 112 0.85 -19.11 -0.47
N LEU A 113 1.88 -18.39 -0.01
CA LEU A 113 1.76 -16.97 0.30
C LEU A 113 1.41 -16.15 -0.95
N LEU A 114 2.07 -16.41 -2.09
CA LEU A 114 1.81 -15.70 -3.34
C LEU A 114 0.36 -15.90 -3.82
N ASP A 115 -0.17 -17.12 -3.73
CA ASP A 115 -1.56 -17.43 -4.09
C ASP A 115 -2.55 -16.73 -3.15
N LYS A 116 -2.30 -16.82 -1.83
CA LYS A 116 -3.14 -16.16 -0.83
C LYS A 116 -3.22 -14.64 -1.03
N LEU A 117 -2.09 -14.00 -1.32
CA LEU A 117 -2.03 -12.57 -1.57
C LEU A 117 -2.72 -12.19 -2.89
N ASP A 118 -2.52 -12.96 -3.97
CA ASP A 118 -3.16 -12.72 -5.26
C ASP A 118 -4.70 -12.79 -5.15
N THR A 119 -5.22 -13.83 -4.49
CA THR A 119 -6.65 -13.94 -4.18
C THR A 119 -7.15 -12.77 -3.34
N THR A 120 -6.37 -12.34 -2.34
CA THR A 120 -6.75 -11.21 -1.47
C THR A 120 -6.84 -9.89 -2.25
N ILE A 121 -5.88 -9.59 -3.12
CA ILE A 121 -5.87 -8.37 -3.96
C ILE A 121 -7.06 -8.37 -4.91
N LYS A 122 -7.37 -9.53 -5.53
CA LYS A 122 -8.54 -9.69 -6.42
C LYS A 122 -9.84 -9.43 -5.68
N HIS A 123 -10.03 -10.05 -4.51
CA HIS A 123 -11.22 -9.81 -3.68
C HIS A 123 -11.32 -8.34 -3.25
N CYS A 124 -10.20 -7.69 -2.90
CA CYS A 124 -10.21 -6.28 -2.55
C CYS A 124 -10.62 -5.38 -3.72
N SER A 125 -10.11 -5.67 -4.91
CA SER A 125 -10.42 -4.90 -6.13
C SER A 125 -11.89 -5.02 -6.49
N ILE A 126 -12.46 -6.24 -6.40
CA ILE A 126 -13.90 -6.47 -6.63
C ILE A 126 -14.73 -5.73 -5.58
N ALA A 127 -14.41 -5.87 -4.30
CA ALA A 127 -15.15 -5.22 -3.22
C ALA A 127 -15.12 -3.68 -3.34
N MET A 128 -13.99 -3.10 -3.73
CA MET A 128 -13.88 -1.65 -3.97
C MET A 128 -14.69 -1.22 -5.20
N ALA A 129 -14.65 -1.99 -6.29
CA ALA A 129 -15.44 -1.71 -7.49
C ALA A 129 -16.94 -1.77 -7.20
N ASP A 130 -17.40 -2.76 -6.43
CA ASP A 130 -18.81 -2.89 -6.08
C ASP A 130 -19.25 -1.80 -5.11
N PHE A 131 -18.41 -1.43 -4.13
CA PHE A 131 -18.69 -0.30 -3.25
C PHE A 131 -18.81 1.03 -4.03
N ASN A 132 -17.93 1.24 -5.01
CA ASN A 132 -17.97 2.42 -5.89
C ASN A 132 -19.26 2.49 -6.75
N LYS A 133 -19.90 1.36 -7.06
CA LYS A 133 -21.16 1.32 -7.83
C LYS A 133 -22.39 1.63 -6.98
N VAL A 134 -22.39 1.25 -5.70
CA VAL A 134 -23.58 1.35 -4.84
C VAL A 134 -23.84 2.78 -4.38
N ILE A 135 -22.80 3.56 -4.13
CA ILE A 135 -22.92 4.91 -3.59
C ILE A 135 -22.59 5.93 -4.70
N PRO A 136 -23.53 6.80 -5.10
CA PRO A 136 -23.24 7.86 -6.07
C PRO A 136 -22.16 8.81 -5.55
N ARG A 137 -21.25 9.22 -6.44
CA ARG A 137 -20.10 10.09 -6.11
C ARG A 137 -20.50 11.46 -5.54
N GLU A 138 -21.72 11.92 -5.83
CA GLU A 138 -22.21 13.27 -5.58
C GLU A 138 -22.59 13.56 -4.11
N GLN A 139 -22.76 12.54 -3.27
CA GLN A 139 -23.37 12.72 -1.94
C GLN A 139 -22.40 13.01 -0.80
N THR A 140 -21.09 12.82 -1.00
CA THR A 140 -19.93 13.19 -0.16
C THR A 140 -18.83 12.17 -0.46
N MET A 141 -17.59 12.62 -0.67
CA MET A 141 -16.49 11.66 -0.87
C MET A 141 -16.05 11.11 0.48
N PHE A 142 -16.67 9.98 0.83
CA PHE A 142 -16.29 9.12 1.93
C PHE A 142 -14.82 8.71 1.82
N VAL A 143 -14.10 8.77 2.94
CA VAL A 143 -12.68 8.40 3.03
C VAL A 143 -12.50 7.30 4.07
N CYS A 144 -11.88 6.20 3.68
CA CYS A 144 -11.49 5.11 4.56
C CYS A 144 -9.97 4.98 4.57
N ILE A 145 -9.39 4.94 5.77
CA ILE A 145 -7.95 4.69 5.94
C ILE A 145 -7.81 3.46 6.79
N VAL A 146 -6.98 2.53 6.32
CA VAL A 146 -6.66 1.33 7.06
C VAL A 146 -5.16 1.32 7.31
N SER A 147 -4.79 1.25 8.59
CA SER A 147 -3.42 1.46 9.05
C SER A 147 -3.06 0.64 10.28
N HIS A 148 -1.78 0.53 10.57
CA HIS A 148 -1.24 -0.03 11.80
C HIS A 148 -0.46 1.04 12.55
N PRO A 149 -1.16 1.94 13.26
CA PRO A 149 -0.49 2.96 14.02
C PRO A 149 0.33 2.29 15.13
N HIS A 150 1.62 2.58 15.22
CA HIS A 150 2.48 2.15 16.34
C HIS A 150 2.47 0.64 16.66
N ASP A 151 2.38 -0.23 15.64
CA ASP A 151 2.32 -1.70 15.80
C ASP A 151 1.08 -2.21 16.56
N PHE A 152 0.05 -1.36 16.66
CA PHE A 152 -1.26 -1.82 17.05
C PHE A 152 -1.87 -2.69 15.92
N PRO A 153 -2.79 -3.61 16.30
CA PRO A 153 -3.63 -4.32 15.35
C PRO A 153 -4.26 -3.37 14.35
N LYS A 154 -4.58 -3.88 13.16
CA LYS A 154 -5.18 -3.11 12.06
C LYS A 154 -6.31 -2.21 12.54
N GLN A 155 -6.18 -0.91 12.29
CA GLN A 155 -7.19 0.11 12.59
C GLN A 155 -7.83 0.60 11.29
N ILE A 156 -9.15 0.74 11.30
CA ILE A 156 -9.93 1.32 10.21
C ILE A 156 -10.51 2.64 10.72
N THR A 157 -10.27 3.72 9.99
CA THR A 157 -10.83 5.04 10.31
C THR A 157 -11.63 5.55 9.12
N MET A 158 -12.80 6.10 9.42
CA MET A 158 -13.75 6.60 8.44
C MET A 158 -13.89 8.11 8.59
N GLY A 159 -14.01 8.81 7.47
CA GLY A 159 -14.13 10.26 7.43
C GLY A 159 -14.66 10.74 6.10
N ALA A 160 -14.49 12.03 5.85
CA ALA A 160 -14.94 12.69 4.64
C ALA A 160 -13.84 13.60 4.09
N THR A 161 -13.82 13.75 2.78
CA THR A 161 -12.98 14.72 2.09
C THR A 161 -13.39 16.14 2.48
N LYS A 162 -12.41 17.00 2.75
CA LYS A 162 -12.60 18.45 2.95
C LYS A 162 -12.22 19.25 1.71
N ILE A 163 -11.02 19.03 1.18
CA ILE A 163 -10.46 19.79 0.06
C ILE A 163 -9.91 18.80 -0.95
N ARG A 164 -10.22 19.03 -2.24
CA ARG A 164 -9.57 18.40 -3.39
C ARG A 164 -8.73 19.47 -4.09
N GLU A 165 -7.43 19.26 -4.14
CA GLU A 165 -6.49 20.10 -4.87
C GLU A 165 -6.09 19.38 -6.16
N CYS A 166 -6.07 20.10 -7.29
CA CYS A 166 -5.63 19.58 -8.59
C CYS A 166 -4.32 20.27 -8.99
N PHE A 167 -3.27 19.48 -9.23
CA PHE A 167 -1.91 19.94 -9.52
C PHE A 167 -1.55 19.85 -11.01
N GLY A 168 -2.47 19.36 -11.83
CA GLY A 168 -2.27 19.18 -13.25
C GLY A 168 -3.32 18.26 -13.82
N SER A 169 -3.60 18.44 -15.10
CA SER A 169 -4.62 17.71 -15.82
C SER A 169 -4.08 17.24 -17.16
N LYS A 170 -4.30 15.97 -17.46
CA LYS A 170 -4.13 15.35 -18.78
C LYS A 170 -5.52 15.06 -19.35
N VAL A 171 -5.56 14.62 -20.61
CA VAL A 171 -6.81 14.34 -21.33
C VAL A 171 -7.76 13.45 -20.50
N TYR A 172 -7.23 12.39 -19.88
CA TYR A 172 -8.03 11.39 -19.16
C TYR A 172 -7.74 11.31 -17.65
N THR A 173 -6.79 12.08 -17.14
CA THR A 173 -6.31 11.95 -15.75
C THR A 173 -6.01 13.30 -15.12
N ASP A 174 -6.42 13.48 -13.87
CA ASP A 174 -5.99 14.55 -12.99
C ASP A 174 -4.94 14.04 -11.99
N PHE A 175 -4.08 14.94 -11.53
CA PHE A 175 -3.17 14.70 -10.42
C PHE A 175 -3.70 15.44 -9.19
N THR A 176 -4.16 14.70 -8.19
CA THR A 176 -4.91 15.26 -7.08
C THR A 176 -4.35 14.92 -5.72
N ARG A 177 -4.52 15.87 -4.80
CA ARG A 177 -4.32 15.69 -3.37
C ARG A 177 -5.63 15.94 -2.66
N TYR A 178 -5.85 15.20 -1.58
CA TYR A 178 -7.01 15.37 -0.73
C TYR A 178 -6.59 15.71 0.69
N THR A 179 -7.42 16.55 1.33
CA THR A 179 -7.46 16.66 2.78
C THR A 179 -8.75 16.08 3.32
N TYR A 180 -8.73 15.51 4.53
CA TYR A 180 -9.87 14.75 5.07
C TYR A 180 -9.93 14.77 6.61
N THR A 181 -11.07 14.34 7.15
CA THR A 181 -11.40 14.40 8.59
C THR A 181 -10.98 13.19 9.42
N ASN A 182 -10.50 12.10 8.82
CA ASN A 182 -10.16 10.85 9.53
C ASN A 182 -9.22 11.13 10.70
N THR A 183 -9.42 10.50 11.85
CA THR A 183 -8.46 10.56 12.95
C THR A 183 -7.25 9.70 12.62
N THR A 184 -6.05 10.28 12.55
CA THR A 184 -4.80 9.54 12.33
C THR A 184 -3.72 10.01 13.30
N CYS A 185 -2.59 9.31 13.32
CA CYS A 185 -1.39 9.73 14.03
C CYS A 185 -0.16 9.55 13.13
N HIS A 186 1.03 9.89 13.65
CA HIS A 186 2.27 9.72 12.90
C HIS A 186 2.50 8.25 12.47
N GLY A 187 2.00 7.27 13.21
CA GLY A 187 2.10 5.84 12.85
C GLY A 187 1.30 5.44 11.60
N SER A 188 0.32 6.24 11.18
CA SER A 188 -0.51 5.95 10.01
C SER A 188 0.14 6.35 8.67
N ALA A 189 1.32 6.99 8.67
CA ALA A 189 1.96 7.42 7.43
C ALA A 189 2.29 6.21 6.52
N GLY A 190 2.08 6.39 5.22
CA GLY A 190 2.18 5.35 4.19
C GLY A 190 0.92 4.48 4.05
N ALA A 191 -0.09 4.64 4.91
CA ALA A 191 -1.35 3.91 4.81
C ALA A 191 -2.11 4.28 3.53
N PHE A 192 -2.77 3.30 2.93
CA PHE A 192 -3.67 3.53 1.81
C PHE A 192 -4.87 4.36 2.25
N VAL A 193 -5.18 5.38 1.45
CA VAL A 193 -6.33 6.26 1.62
C VAL A 193 -7.32 5.91 0.53
N TYR A 194 -8.34 5.14 0.88
CA TYR A 194 -9.46 4.88 0.00
C TYR A 194 -10.36 6.10 -0.03
N ILE A 195 -10.61 6.64 -1.22
CA ILE A 195 -11.49 7.76 -1.48
C ILE A 195 -12.59 7.25 -2.40
N HIS A 196 -13.83 7.31 -1.92
CA HIS A 196 -14.99 6.82 -2.64
C HIS A 196 -15.14 7.50 -4.01
N GLY A 197 -15.37 6.70 -5.05
CA GLY A 197 -15.49 7.17 -6.44
C GLY A 197 -14.20 7.68 -7.09
N VAL A 198 -13.05 7.52 -6.42
CA VAL A 198 -11.73 7.98 -6.88
C VAL A 198 -10.70 6.84 -6.83
N SER A 199 -10.68 6.06 -5.77
CA SER A 199 -9.69 4.99 -5.60
C SER A 199 -10.07 3.72 -6.35
N ASP A 200 -9.10 3.20 -7.11
CA ASP A 200 -9.21 1.96 -7.88
C ASP A 200 -7.83 1.29 -7.95
N ILE A 201 -7.73 0.06 -7.41
CA ILE A 201 -6.49 -0.73 -7.43
C ILE A 201 -6.12 -1.11 -8.86
N SER A 202 -7.11 -1.50 -9.67
CA SER A 202 -6.89 -1.98 -11.05
C SER A 202 -6.39 -0.86 -11.97
N ALA A 203 -6.91 0.36 -11.78
CA ALA A 203 -6.47 1.54 -12.51
C ALA A 203 -5.23 2.23 -11.90
N LYS A 204 -4.64 1.65 -10.84
CA LYS A 204 -3.49 2.19 -10.10
C LYS A 204 -3.73 3.62 -9.56
N GLN A 205 -4.94 3.90 -9.10
CA GLN A 205 -5.35 5.16 -8.50
C GLN A 205 -5.17 5.10 -6.99
N PHE A 206 -3.94 5.38 -6.56
CA PHE A 206 -3.57 5.26 -5.17
C PHE A 206 -3.28 6.61 -4.53
N HIS A 207 -3.84 6.79 -3.34
CA HIS A 207 -3.46 7.83 -2.41
C HIS A 207 -2.93 7.17 -1.14
N VAL A 208 -1.83 7.69 -0.60
CA VAL A 208 -1.18 7.28 0.64
C VAL A 208 -1.21 8.44 1.63
N HIS A 209 -1.50 8.15 2.89
CA HIS A 209 -1.50 9.13 3.96
C HIS A 209 -0.07 9.63 4.21
N LEU A 210 0.15 10.93 4.17
CA LEU A 210 1.46 11.53 4.42
C LEU A 210 1.57 12.15 5.81
N GLY A 211 0.48 12.75 6.30
CA GLY A 211 0.46 13.33 7.63
C GLY A 211 -0.64 14.37 7.80
N VAL A 212 -0.34 15.36 8.64
CA VAL A 212 -1.27 16.38 9.12
C VAL A 212 -0.73 17.77 8.75
N THR A 213 -1.58 18.63 8.19
CA THR A 213 -1.25 20.04 7.91
C THR A 213 -1.17 20.87 9.20
N ARG A 214 -0.65 22.10 9.13
CA ARG A 214 -0.63 23.02 10.28
C ARG A 214 -2.03 23.32 10.84
N ALA A 215 -3.05 23.32 9.98
CA ALA A 215 -4.45 23.48 10.34
C ALA A 215 -5.09 22.20 10.92
N ARG A 216 -4.29 21.17 11.23
CA ARG A 216 -4.73 19.88 11.77
C ARG A 216 -5.66 19.08 10.85
N HIS A 217 -5.50 19.23 9.54
CA HIS A 217 -6.18 18.40 8.55
C HIS A 217 -5.26 17.32 8.02
N ASN A 218 -5.74 16.09 7.93
CA ASN A 218 -4.98 15.00 7.32
C ASN A 218 -4.90 15.20 5.81
N TYR A 219 -3.79 14.77 5.22
CA TYR A 219 -3.58 14.86 3.77
C TYR A 219 -2.85 13.64 3.20
N CYS A 220 -3.11 13.35 1.93
CA CYS A 220 -2.43 12.31 1.17
C CYS A 220 -1.34 12.86 0.23
N ASN A 221 -0.62 11.97 -0.45
CA ASN A 221 0.22 12.33 -1.60
C ASN A 221 -0.59 12.92 -2.76
N ILE A 222 0.14 13.40 -3.76
CA ILE A 222 -0.45 13.63 -5.08
C ILE A 222 -0.57 12.26 -5.77
N GLY A 223 -1.79 11.88 -6.12
CA GLY A 223 -2.13 10.63 -6.79
C GLY A 223 -2.87 10.87 -8.10
N LYS A 224 -2.96 9.83 -8.95
CA LYS A 224 -3.72 9.88 -10.20
C LYS A 224 -5.20 9.64 -9.92
N GLU A 225 -6.04 10.40 -10.63
CA GLU A 225 -7.49 10.25 -10.64
C GLU A 225 -7.97 10.30 -12.10
N ASN A 226 -8.76 9.32 -12.53
CA ASN A 226 -9.31 9.31 -13.88
C ASN A 226 -10.49 10.27 -13.93
N LYS A 227 -10.57 11.02 -15.03
CA LYS A 227 -11.76 11.81 -15.31
C LYS A 227 -12.91 10.86 -15.64
N ILE A 228 -14.04 11.06 -14.98
CA ILE A 228 -15.28 10.41 -15.37
C ILE A 228 -15.70 11.04 -16.70
N GLN A 229 -15.92 10.20 -17.71
CA GLN A 229 -16.58 10.60 -18.96
C GLN A 229 -18.09 10.49 -18.77
#